data_AF-A0A0D0BLD2-F1
#
_entry.id   AF-A0A0D0BLD2-F1
#
_cell.length_a   1.000
_cell.length_b   1.000
_cell.length_c   1.000
_cell.angle_alpha   90.00
_cell.angle_beta   90.00
_cell.angle_gamma   90.00
#
_symmetry.space_group_name_H-M   'P 1'
#
loop_
_entity.id
_entity.type
_entity.pdbx_description
1 polymer ?
#
loop_
_entity_poly.entity_id
_entity_poly.type
_entity_poly.pdbx_seq_one_letter_code
_entity_poly.pdbx_strand_id
1 'polypeptide(L)'
;MEGDSQHAETSAAGAKRQRLNPDARKVLKEFAEHVTMHPDLHQKQQLLDQVRRLHGCGQVDIKHINTWFTRYRASAKKKSMQDDDAILFANFTSEQLDILRPLLRNNPFPKKEMIDIWSVCIKAAPEEVSKWVLYHQAKAAPLRGTSEQSTSVSPTAPLPHLPTPARSLSPARARGMSLPLIATKEEPSPTSPLLDKWPTHTAPVSHTSLPQHATVGADVLDELNPPLMRKPSSDGPTPLCDIPAMIPPPARQLVKDINYETTPRKPSTHAEFNEMFKPYEKMMTQFIRNVECGKLQHLGWEPNLRKAT
;
A
#
# COMPACT_ATOMS: atom_id res chain seq x y z
N MET A 1 15.41 60.92 -0.01
CA MET A 1 14.78 59.74 -0.65
C MET A 1 15.48 58.54 -0.08
N GLU A 2 14.91 57.94 0.96
CA GLU A 2 15.37 56.66 1.50
C GLU A 2 14.16 56.06 2.20
N GLY A 3 13.67 54.95 1.65
CA GLY A 3 12.51 54.21 2.13
C GLY A 3 12.98 52.87 2.65
N ASP A 4 12.84 52.66 3.95
CA ASP A 4 13.10 51.38 4.61
C ASP A 4 11.90 50.44 4.45
N SER A 5 12.07 49.43 3.60
CA SER A 5 11.15 48.29 3.48
C SER A 5 11.51 47.23 4.51
N GLN A 6 10.77 47.21 5.62
CA GLN A 6 10.76 46.10 6.57
C GLN A 6 9.98 44.91 5.98
N HIS A 7 10.69 43.88 5.56
CA HIS A 7 10.11 42.59 5.20
C HIS A 7 9.75 41.81 6.47
N ALA A 8 8.46 41.67 6.76
CA ALA A 8 7.95 40.78 7.78
C ALA A 8 8.05 39.32 7.30
N GLU A 9 9.04 38.58 7.81
CA GLU A 9 9.10 37.12 7.69
C GLU A 9 7.96 36.48 8.48
N THR A 10 6.84 36.20 7.81
CA THR A 10 5.79 35.33 8.34
C THR A 10 6.30 33.89 8.39
N SER A 11 6.90 33.54 9.52
CA SER A 11 7.30 32.17 9.85
C SER A 11 6.06 31.27 9.91
N ALA A 12 5.91 30.40 8.92
CA ALA A 12 4.86 29.38 8.84
C ALA A 12 5.13 28.26 9.86
N ALA A 13 4.99 28.58 11.15
CA ALA A 13 5.01 27.60 12.23
C ALA A 13 3.82 26.64 12.03
N GLY A 14 4.11 25.40 11.65
CA GLY A 14 3.11 24.40 11.27
C GLY A 14 1.99 24.28 12.31
N ALA A 15 0.78 24.65 11.90
CA ALA A 15 -0.41 24.56 12.73
C ALA A 15 -0.54 23.13 13.29
N LYS A 16 -0.32 23.00 14.61
CA LYS A 16 -0.43 21.71 15.31
C LYS A 16 -1.86 21.20 15.11
N ARG A 17 -2.02 20.13 14.32
CA ARG A 17 -3.32 19.49 14.10
C ARG A 17 -3.93 19.16 15.45
N GLN A 18 -5.01 19.84 15.80
CA GLN A 18 -5.70 19.65 17.08
C GLN A 18 -6.16 18.20 17.18
N ARG A 19 -5.61 17.47 18.14
CA ARG A 19 -5.95 16.05 18.37
C ARG A 19 -7.20 16.00 19.24
N LEU A 20 -8.16 15.15 18.87
CA LEU A 20 -9.31 14.84 19.71
C LEU A 20 -8.86 14.28 21.06
N ASN A 21 -9.50 14.74 22.14
CA ASN A 21 -9.28 14.23 23.49
C ASN A 21 -9.48 12.69 23.53
N PRO A 22 -8.66 11.93 24.28
CA PRO A 22 -8.88 10.49 24.49
C PRO A 22 -10.32 10.10 24.87
N ASP A 23 -10.98 10.86 25.76
CA ASP A 23 -12.35 10.54 26.21
C ASP A 23 -13.36 10.69 25.08
N ALA A 24 -13.22 11.78 24.31
CA ALA A 24 -14.04 11.99 23.11
C ALA A 24 -13.85 10.86 22.09
N ARG A 25 -12.60 10.36 21.92
CA ARG A 25 -12.33 9.22 21.05
C ARG A 25 -12.97 7.93 21.54
N LYS A 26 -13.07 7.72 22.86
CA LYS A 26 -13.75 6.55 23.45
C LYS A 26 -15.23 6.55 23.12
N VAL A 27 -15.92 7.68 23.33
CA VAL A 27 -17.35 7.84 22.99
C VAL A 27 -17.61 7.58 21.50
N LEU A 28 -16.78 8.17 20.63
CA LEU A 28 -16.94 7.97 19.18
C LEU A 28 -16.68 6.52 18.75
N LYS A 29 -15.70 5.86 19.37
CA LYS A 29 -15.40 4.44 19.13
C LYS A 29 -16.55 3.54 19.57
N GLU A 30 -17.06 3.74 20.78
CA GLU A 30 -18.18 2.98 21.32
C GLU A 30 -19.43 3.11 20.43
N PHE A 31 -19.76 4.33 19.99
CA PHE A 31 -20.86 4.55 19.06
C PHE A 31 -20.63 3.84 17.71
N ALA A 32 -19.41 3.89 17.18
CA ALA A 32 -19.10 3.25 15.90
C ALA A 32 -19.18 1.72 15.96
N GLU A 33 -18.86 1.12 17.11
CA GLU A 33 -18.88 -0.33 17.33
C GLU A 33 -20.28 -0.87 17.62
N HIS A 34 -21.12 -0.11 18.33
CA HIS A 34 -22.44 -0.59 18.78
C HIS A 34 -23.62 -0.07 17.97
N VAL A 35 -23.47 1.07 17.28
CA VAL A 35 -24.59 1.72 16.56
C VAL A 35 -24.37 1.70 15.06
N THR A 36 -23.40 2.47 14.55
CA THR A 36 -23.11 2.54 13.12
C THR A 36 -21.77 3.20 12.81
N MET A 37 -21.08 2.70 11.78
CA MET A 37 -19.88 3.33 11.21
C MET A 37 -20.19 4.51 10.28
N HIS A 38 -21.46 4.68 9.92
CA HIS A 38 -21.97 5.70 8.99
C HIS A 38 -23.07 6.52 9.67
N PRO A 39 -22.72 7.33 10.69
CA PRO A 39 -23.73 8.13 11.36
C PRO A 39 -24.36 9.14 10.39
N ASP A 40 -25.66 9.36 10.55
CA ASP A 40 -26.39 10.42 9.87
C ASP A 40 -26.02 11.82 10.44
N LEU A 41 -26.61 12.88 9.90
CA LEU A 41 -26.33 14.24 10.36
C LEU A 41 -26.82 14.48 11.81
N HIS A 42 -27.98 13.94 12.16
CA HIS A 42 -28.59 14.10 13.48
C HIS A 42 -27.76 13.39 14.56
N GLN A 43 -27.35 12.14 14.31
CA GLN A 43 -26.46 11.35 15.16
C GLN A 43 -25.10 12.04 15.35
N LYS A 44 -24.55 12.66 14.30
CA LYS A 44 -23.32 13.46 14.42
C LYS A 44 -23.51 14.67 15.32
N GLN A 45 -24.66 15.33 15.27
CA GLN A 45 -24.97 16.45 16.14
C GLN A 45 -25.09 16.00 17.59
N GLN A 46 -25.77 14.88 17.85
CA GLN A 46 -25.87 14.30 19.20
C GLN A 46 -24.48 13.91 19.75
N LEU A 47 -23.62 13.28 18.94
CA LEU A 47 -22.25 12.96 19.31
C LEU A 47 -21.41 14.22 19.58
N LEU A 48 -21.61 15.28 18.79
CA LEU A 48 -20.93 16.55 18.99
C LEU A 48 -21.30 17.17 20.33
N ASP A 49 -22.59 17.17 20.67
CA ASP A 49 -23.09 17.69 21.95
C ASP A 49 -22.56 16.85 23.12
N GLN A 50 -22.53 15.52 22.98
CA GLN A 50 -21.96 14.62 23.98
C GLN A 50 -20.45 14.87 24.18
N VAL A 51 -19.70 15.05 23.09
CA VAL A 51 -18.26 15.34 23.13
C VAL A 51 -18.00 16.72 23.75
N ARG A 52 -18.82 17.73 23.46
CA ARG A 52 -18.68 19.09 24.02
C ARG A 52 -18.93 19.14 25.53
N ARG A 53 -19.73 18.22 26.08
CA ARG A 53 -19.91 18.07 27.53
C ARG A 53 -18.67 17.53 28.25
N LEU A 54 -17.71 16.94 27.52
CA LEU A 54 -16.46 16.46 28.11
C LEU A 54 -15.46 17.61 28.35
N HIS A 55 -14.68 17.50 29.42
CA HIS A 55 -13.73 18.52 29.81
C HIS A 55 -12.67 18.75 28.72
N GLY A 56 -12.45 20.01 28.33
CA GLY A 56 -11.45 20.40 27.33
C GLY A 56 -11.86 20.18 25.86
N CYS A 57 -13.12 19.86 25.56
CA CYS A 57 -13.61 19.62 24.19
C CYS A 57 -14.49 20.75 23.61
N GLY A 58 -14.49 21.95 24.22
CA GLY A 58 -15.39 23.04 23.84
C GLY A 58 -15.25 23.53 22.39
N GLN A 59 -14.06 23.37 21.79
CA GLN A 59 -13.78 23.79 20.41
C GLN A 59 -14.02 22.70 19.36
N VAL A 60 -14.53 21.53 19.76
CA VAL A 60 -14.82 20.46 18.80
C VAL A 60 -15.99 20.91 17.91
N ASP A 61 -15.79 20.72 16.61
CA ASP A 61 -16.76 21.01 15.56
C ASP A 61 -17.13 19.72 14.81
N ILE A 62 -18.27 19.72 14.10
CA ILE A 62 -18.77 18.58 13.34
C ILE A 62 -17.75 18.07 12.30
N LYS A 63 -16.90 18.96 11.78
CA LYS A 63 -15.78 18.61 10.87
C LYS A 63 -14.80 17.62 11.51
N HIS A 64 -14.55 17.75 12.81
CA HIS A 64 -13.67 16.84 13.55
C HIS A 64 -14.30 15.45 13.67
N ILE A 65 -15.61 15.39 13.95
CA ILE A 65 -16.38 14.14 14.02
C ILE A 65 -16.37 13.44 12.65
N ASN A 66 -16.69 14.15 11.57
CA ASN A 66 -16.64 13.64 10.20
C ASN A 66 -15.26 13.10 9.82
N THR A 67 -14.21 13.85 10.15
CA THR A 67 -12.82 13.44 9.90
C THR A 67 -12.47 12.19 10.68
N TRP A 68 -12.89 12.11 11.94
CA TRP A 68 -12.66 10.94 12.79
C TRP A 68 -13.34 9.69 12.21
N PHE A 69 -14.62 9.74 11.85
CA PHE A 69 -15.33 8.59 11.27
C PHE A 69 -14.74 8.16 9.91
N THR A 70 -14.27 9.12 9.11
CA THR A 70 -13.59 8.81 7.84
C THR A 70 -12.30 8.04 8.08
N ARG A 71 -11.49 8.47 9.06
CA ARG A 71 -10.27 7.76 9.46
C ARG A 71 -10.58 6.41 10.08
N TYR A 72 -11.60 6.34 10.94
CA TYR A 72 -12.03 5.11 11.60
C TYR A 72 -12.47 4.04 10.60
N ARG A 73 -13.29 4.40 9.60
CA ARG A 73 -13.66 3.49 8.51
C ARG A 73 -12.46 3.04 7.69
N ALA A 74 -11.52 3.94 7.38
CA ALA A 74 -10.30 3.58 6.67
C ALA A 74 -9.43 2.60 7.48
N SER A 75 -9.34 2.75 8.80
CA SER A 75 -8.64 1.79 9.67
C SER A 75 -9.39 0.48 9.82
N ALA A 76 -10.71 0.50 9.93
CA ALA A 76 -11.51 -0.72 10.04
C ALA A 76 -11.41 -1.58 8.78
N LYS A 77 -11.40 -0.95 7.59
CA LYS A 77 -11.12 -1.67 6.33
C LYS A 77 -9.74 -2.34 6.34
N LYS A 78 -8.72 -1.65 6.84
CA LYS A 78 -7.37 -2.22 6.98
C LYS A 78 -7.36 -3.40 7.96
N LYS A 79 -8.09 -3.30 9.07
CA LYS A 79 -8.21 -4.39 10.05
C LYS A 79 -8.94 -5.60 9.47
N SER A 80 -10.05 -5.39 8.75
CA SER A 80 -10.76 -6.47 8.06
C SER A 80 -9.86 -7.18 7.04
N MET A 81 -9.04 -6.45 6.28
CA MET A 81 -8.07 -7.11 5.37
C MET A 81 -7.03 -7.94 6.15
N GLN A 82 -6.61 -7.50 7.33
CA GLN A 82 -5.69 -8.25 8.18
C GLN A 82 -6.36 -9.49 8.79
N ASP A 83 -7.63 -9.41 9.14
CA ASP A 83 -8.40 -10.55 9.65
C ASP A 83 -8.65 -11.59 8.55
N ASP A 84 -8.93 -11.18 7.31
CA ASP A 84 -9.04 -12.10 6.15
C ASP A 84 -7.76 -12.91 5.96
N ASP A 85 -6.59 -12.26 6.08
CA ASP A 85 -5.30 -12.91 5.91
C ASP A 85 -5.03 -13.92 7.05
N ALA A 86 -5.45 -13.60 8.27
CA ALA A 86 -5.32 -14.52 9.41
C ALA A 86 -6.19 -15.77 9.28
N ILE A 87 -7.36 -15.66 8.64
CA ILE A 87 -8.27 -16.80 8.40
C ILE A 87 -7.73 -17.67 7.26
N LEU A 88 -7.28 -17.07 6.16
CA LEU A 88 -6.81 -17.80 4.98
C LEU A 88 -5.43 -18.44 5.18
N PHE A 89 -4.60 -17.84 6.04
CA PHE A 89 -3.23 -18.28 6.29
C PHE A 89 -2.97 -18.47 7.78
N ALA A 90 -3.72 -19.37 8.40
CA ALA A 90 -3.59 -19.71 9.83
C ALA A 90 -2.19 -20.19 10.23
N ASN A 91 -1.35 -20.59 9.27
CA ASN A 91 0.05 -20.96 9.48
C ASN A 91 0.95 -19.75 9.77
N PHE A 92 0.50 -18.52 9.48
CA PHE A 92 1.23 -17.30 9.78
C PHE A 92 0.74 -16.62 11.05
N THR A 93 1.67 -16.21 11.89
CA THR A 93 1.39 -15.28 12.98
C THR A 93 1.16 -13.87 12.44
N SER A 94 0.44 -13.03 13.20
CA SER A 94 0.25 -11.62 12.80
C SER A 94 1.58 -10.89 12.60
N GLU A 95 2.61 -11.23 13.37
CA GLU A 95 3.95 -10.65 13.23
C GLU A 95 4.61 -11.06 11.90
N GLN A 96 4.48 -12.31 11.49
CA GLN A 96 5.00 -12.79 10.20
C GLN A 96 4.29 -12.10 9.03
N LEU A 97 2.96 -11.92 9.12
CA LEU A 97 2.19 -11.18 8.11
C LEU A 97 2.64 -9.71 8.04
N ASP A 98 2.89 -9.06 9.19
CA ASP A 98 3.40 -7.69 9.25
C ASP A 98 4.78 -7.56 8.57
N ILE A 99 5.65 -8.57 8.75
CA ILE A 99 6.97 -8.67 8.11
C ILE A 99 6.85 -8.90 6.60
N LEU A 100 5.87 -9.69 6.13
CA LEU A 100 5.67 -9.97 4.71
C LEU A 100 5.06 -8.80 3.92
N ARG A 101 4.31 -7.88 4.53
CA ARG A 101 3.71 -6.73 3.81
C ARG A 101 4.73 -5.84 3.08
N PRO A 102 5.89 -5.48 3.66
CA PRO A 102 6.98 -4.80 2.96
C PRO A 102 7.43 -5.48 1.66
N LEU A 103 7.44 -6.82 1.60
CA LEU A 103 7.85 -7.57 0.42
C LEU A 103 7.00 -7.18 -0.79
N LEU A 104 5.68 -7.24 -0.66
CA LEU A 104 4.74 -6.90 -1.74
C LEU A 104 4.72 -5.40 -2.05
N ARG A 105 4.94 -4.55 -1.04
CA ARG A 105 4.98 -3.10 -1.23
C ARG A 105 6.16 -2.68 -2.11
N ASN A 106 7.32 -3.33 -1.91
CA ASN A 106 8.55 -3.01 -2.64
C ASN A 106 8.67 -3.81 -3.95
N ASN A 107 8.15 -5.04 -3.97
CA ASN A 107 8.22 -5.95 -5.11
C ASN A 107 6.87 -6.66 -5.26
N PRO A 108 5.96 -6.14 -6.10
CA PRO A 108 4.65 -6.77 -6.32
C PRO A 108 4.77 -8.20 -6.89
N PHE A 109 5.84 -8.47 -7.64
CA PHE A 109 6.14 -9.76 -8.26
C PHE A 109 7.50 -10.30 -7.77
N PRO A 110 7.60 -10.77 -6.51
CA PRO A 110 8.87 -11.26 -5.98
C PRO A 110 9.28 -12.54 -6.72
N LYS A 111 10.56 -12.62 -7.10
CA LYS A 111 11.15 -13.84 -7.70
C LYS A 111 11.22 -14.96 -6.67
N LYS A 112 11.33 -16.22 -7.14
CA LYS A 112 11.44 -17.40 -6.27
C LYS A 112 12.54 -17.27 -5.21
N GLU A 113 13.72 -16.81 -5.60
CA GLU A 113 14.86 -16.60 -4.66
C GLU A 113 14.51 -15.63 -3.53
N MET A 114 13.71 -14.60 -3.81
CA MET A 114 13.24 -13.67 -2.79
C MET A 114 12.26 -14.38 -1.84
N ILE A 115 11.32 -15.17 -2.38
CA ILE A 115 10.39 -15.96 -1.57
C ILE A 115 11.15 -16.90 -0.62
N ASP A 116 12.20 -17.57 -1.12
CA ASP A 116 13.04 -18.48 -0.32
C ASP A 116 13.81 -17.74 0.80
N ILE A 117 14.33 -16.53 0.53
CA ILE A 117 14.98 -15.70 1.56
C ILE A 117 13.98 -15.30 2.64
N TRP A 118 12.80 -14.80 2.24
CA TRP A 118 11.78 -14.36 3.19
C TRP A 118 11.21 -15.51 4.00
N SER A 119 11.06 -16.70 3.41
CA SER A 119 10.59 -17.89 4.12
C SER A 119 11.56 -18.31 5.22
N VAL A 120 12.88 -18.21 4.99
CA VAL A 120 13.90 -18.41 6.02
C VAL A 120 13.81 -17.35 7.11
N CYS A 121 13.66 -16.07 6.73
CA CYS A 121 13.55 -14.96 7.69
C CYS A 121 12.35 -15.11 8.63
N ILE A 122 11.19 -15.53 8.12
CA ILE A 122 9.98 -15.70 8.92
C ILE A 122 9.82 -17.11 9.49
N LYS A 123 10.76 -18.03 9.19
CA LYS A 123 10.72 -19.45 9.58
C LYS A 123 9.44 -20.18 9.15
N ALA A 124 9.02 -19.97 7.90
CA ALA A 124 7.86 -20.62 7.32
C ALA A 124 8.22 -21.41 6.06
N ALA A 125 7.31 -22.28 5.62
CA ALA A 125 7.46 -23.01 4.37
C ALA A 125 7.41 -22.05 3.16
N PRO A 126 8.32 -22.15 2.18
CA PRO A 126 8.33 -21.27 1.01
C PRO A 126 7.06 -21.37 0.17
N GLU A 127 6.39 -22.53 0.19
CA GLU A 127 5.11 -22.75 -0.49
C GLU A 127 4.00 -21.88 0.10
N GLU A 128 3.96 -21.72 1.43
CA GLU A 128 2.95 -20.89 2.11
C GLU A 128 3.18 -19.40 1.81
N VAL A 129 4.45 -18.97 1.78
CA VAL A 129 4.81 -17.60 1.41
C VAL A 129 4.44 -17.32 -0.05
N SER A 130 4.69 -18.28 -0.94
CA SER A 130 4.30 -18.20 -2.35
C SER A 130 2.78 -18.09 -2.52
N LYS A 131 1.99 -18.93 -1.83
CA LYS A 131 0.52 -18.85 -1.84
C LYS A 131 0.01 -17.49 -1.34
N TRP A 132 0.60 -16.98 -0.27
CA TRP A 132 0.24 -15.67 0.28
C TRP A 132 0.52 -14.53 -0.70
N VAL A 133 1.71 -14.55 -1.33
CA VAL A 133 2.07 -13.59 -2.40
C VAL A 133 1.09 -13.66 -3.56
N LEU A 134 0.77 -14.86 -4.07
CA LEU A 134 -0.17 -15.04 -5.18
C LEU A 134 -1.58 -14.53 -4.84
N TYR A 135 -2.07 -14.81 -3.64
CA TYR A 135 -3.36 -14.31 -3.17
C TYR A 135 -3.40 -12.79 -3.16
N HIS A 136 -2.37 -12.12 -2.63
CA HIS A 136 -2.33 -10.67 -2.61
C HIS A 136 -2.11 -10.05 -4.00
N GLN A 137 -1.37 -10.70 -4.90
CA GLN A 137 -1.27 -10.28 -6.29
C GLN A 137 -2.63 -10.33 -6.98
N ALA A 138 -3.40 -11.41 -6.79
CA ALA A 138 -4.74 -11.54 -7.32
C ALA A 138 -5.71 -10.50 -6.72
N LYS A 139 -5.56 -10.18 -5.43
CA LYS A 139 -6.35 -9.15 -4.73
C LYS A 139 -5.97 -7.72 -5.15
N ALA A 140 -4.70 -7.48 -5.46
CA ALA A 140 -4.17 -6.17 -5.85
C ALA A 140 -4.30 -5.90 -7.35
N ALA A 141 -4.40 -6.95 -8.17
CA ALA A 141 -4.79 -6.84 -9.56
C ALA A 141 -6.12 -6.08 -9.58
N PRO A 142 -6.15 -4.81 -10.03
CA PRO A 142 -7.38 -4.08 -10.08
C PRO A 142 -8.32 -4.94 -10.93
N LEU A 143 -9.58 -5.06 -10.51
CA LEU A 143 -10.69 -5.53 -11.34
C LEU A 143 -10.90 -4.57 -12.54
N ARG A 144 -9.84 -4.23 -13.26
CA ARG A 144 -9.75 -3.33 -14.40
C ARG A 144 -10.36 -3.96 -15.65
N GLY A 145 -11.04 -5.11 -15.51
CA GLY A 145 -11.30 -6.01 -16.61
C GLY A 145 -12.50 -6.94 -16.44
N THR A 146 -13.32 -6.83 -15.39
CA THR A 146 -14.74 -7.18 -15.57
C THR A 146 -15.42 -6.01 -16.29
N SER A 147 -14.86 -5.67 -17.45
CA SER A 147 -15.67 -5.19 -18.55
C SER A 147 -16.67 -6.31 -18.77
N GLU A 148 -17.95 -5.96 -18.75
CA GLU A 148 -19.05 -6.79 -19.20
C GLU A 148 -18.95 -7.08 -20.72
N GLN A 149 -17.75 -7.23 -21.28
CA GLN A 149 -17.52 -7.95 -22.53
C GLN A 149 -17.60 -9.44 -22.26
N SER A 150 -18.81 -9.85 -21.86
CA SER A 150 -19.40 -11.07 -22.37
C SER A 150 -19.60 -10.89 -23.88
N THR A 151 -18.50 -10.87 -24.63
CA THR A 151 -18.53 -11.25 -26.04
C THR A 151 -18.40 -12.75 -26.05
N SER A 152 -19.53 -13.40 -25.80
CA SER A 152 -19.80 -14.75 -26.26
C SER A 152 -19.66 -14.74 -27.78
N VAL A 153 -18.44 -14.87 -28.28
CA VAL A 153 -18.18 -15.31 -29.64
C VAL A 153 -17.90 -16.79 -29.53
N SER A 154 -18.99 -17.57 -29.41
CA SER A 154 -18.91 -18.99 -29.72
C SER A 154 -18.37 -19.13 -31.14
N PRO A 155 -17.34 -19.96 -31.39
CA PRO A 155 -17.09 -20.43 -32.74
C PRO A 155 -18.27 -21.32 -33.11
N THR A 156 -19.20 -20.78 -33.91
CA THR A 156 -20.28 -21.54 -34.54
C THR A 156 -19.65 -22.54 -35.51
N ALA A 157 -19.32 -23.72 -35.01
CA ALA A 157 -19.44 -24.93 -35.81
C ALA A 157 -20.94 -25.26 -35.90
N PRO A 158 -21.50 -25.51 -37.10
CA PRO A 158 -22.92 -25.81 -37.26
C PRO A 158 -23.21 -27.21 -36.69
N LEU A 159 -23.58 -27.28 -35.41
CA LEU A 159 -24.12 -28.49 -34.79
C LEU A 159 -25.63 -28.57 -35.09
N PRO A 160 -26.16 -29.76 -35.46
CA PRO A 160 -27.58 -29.97 -35.72
C PRO A 160 -28.39 -29.70 -34.46
N HIS A 161 -29.45 -28.93 -34.67
CA HIS A 161 -30.29 -28.28 -33.68
C HIS A 161 -31.16 -29.31 -32.98
N LEU A 162 -31.03 -29.42 -31.66
CA LEU A 162 -32.03 -30.09 -30.83
C LEU A 162 -33.25 -29.15 -30.66
N PRO A 163 -34.48 -29.68 -30.68
CA PRO A 163 -35.70 -28.89 -30.58
C PRO A 163 -35.77 -28.20 -29.20
N THR A 164 -35.76 -26.87 -29.23
CA THR A 164 -35.95 -26.02 -28.05
C THR A 164 -37.41 -26.15 -27.56
N PRO A 165 -37.66 -26.56 -26.31
CA PRO A 165 -39.01 -26.64 -25.78
C PRO A 165 -39.62 -25.23 -25.67
N ALA A 166 -40.89 -25.14 -26.08
CA ALA A 166 -41.63 -23.90 -26.25
C ALA A 166 -41.85 -23.12 -24.94
N ARG A 167 -41.59 -21.81 -25.02
CA ARG A 167 -42.25 -20.70 -24.31
C ARG A 167 -42.82 -21.02 -22.92
N SER A 168 -41.97 -20.86 -21.90
CA SER A 168 -42.42 -20.57 -20.53
C SER A 168 -42.88 -19.12 -20.44
N LEU A 169 -44.20 -18.92 -20.34
CA LEU A 169 -44.84 -17.63 -20.06
C LEU A 169 -44.74 -17.34 -18.56
N SER A 170 -43.76 -16.52 -18.16
CA SER A 170 -43.71 -16.00 -16.79
C SER A 170 -44.79 -14.93 -16.57
N PRO A 171 -45.45 -14.88 -15.39
CA PRO A 171 -46.64 -14.06 -15.17
C PRO A 171 -46.32 -12.57 -15.09
N ALA A 172 -47.20 -11.76 -15.66
CA ALA A 172 -47.14 -10.30 -15.62
C ALA A 172 -47.20 -9.78 -14.18
N ARG A 173 -46.19 -8.99 -13.80
CA ARG A 173 -46.09 -8.33 -12.50
C ARG A 173 -47.11 -7.19 -12.45
N ALA A 174 -48.25 -7.43 -11.78
CA ALA A 174 -49.27 -6.42 -11.54
C ALA A 174 -48.69 -5.23 -10.76
N ARG A 175 -48.61 -4.06 -11.40
CA ARG A 175 -48.45 -2.77 -10.75
C ARG A 175 -49.84 -2.31 -10.32
N GLY A 176 -50.10 -2.25 -9.02
CA GLY A 176 -51.38 -1.73 -8.54
C GLY A 176 -51.59 -1.96 -7.05
N MET A 177 -50.82 -1.29 -6.21
CA MET A 177 -51.25 -1.02 -4.83
C MET A 177 -51.04 0.46 -4.56
N SER A 178 -52.12 1.22 -4.76
CA SER A 178 -52.27 2.59 -4.29
C SER A 178 -52.26 2.58 -2.77
N LEU A 179 -51.32 3.31 -2.17
CA LEU A 179 -51.32 3.58 -0.75
C LEU A 179 -52.34 4.70 -0.45
N PRO A 180 -53.08 4.63 0.67
CA PRO A 180 -54.02 5.68 1.06
C PRO A 180 -53.27 6.95 1.48
N LEU A 181 -53.80 8.08 1.01
CA LEU A 181 -53.38 9.42 1.36
C LEU A 181 -53.68 9.66 2.85
N ILE A 182 -52.65 9.67 3.70
CA ILE A 182 -52.78 10.11 5.08
C ILE A 182 -52.70 11.64 5.08
N ALA A 183 -53.85 12.27 5.33
CA ALA A 183 -53.97 13.69 5.60
C ALA A 183 -53.41 14.00 6.98
N THR A 184 -52.22 14.61 7.04
CA THR A 184 -51.71 15.25 8.26
C THR A 184 -51.47 16.72 8.01
N LYS A 185 -52.47 17.50 8.41
CA LYS A 185 -52.42 18.76 9.17
C LYS A 185 -51.33 19.76 8.74
N GLU A 186 -51.81 20.80 8.06
CA GLU A 186 -51.09 22.06 7.86
C GLU A 186 -50.68 22.66 9.21
N GLU A 187 -49.39 22.92 9.35
CA GLU A 187 -48.80 23.75 10.41
C GLU A 187 -48.12 24.94 9.72
N PRO A 188 -48.54 26.19 9.98
CA PRO A 188 -48.01 27.37 9.32
C PRO A 188 -46.67 27.76 9.95
N SER A 189 -45.63 27.87 9.13
CA SER A 189 -44.33 28.42 9.56
C SER A 189 -43.50 28.90 8.36
N PRO A 190 -42.60 29.87 8.58
CA PRO A 190 -42.76 31.20 7.98
C PRO A 190 -41.84 31.43 6.78
N THR A 191 -42.28 32.38 5.97
CA THR A 191 -41.50 33.14 4.99
C THR A 191 -40.08 33.40 5.48
N SER A 192 -39.11 32.69 4.91
CA SER A 192 -37.69 33.05 5.03
C SER A 192 -37.25 33.73 3.74
N PRO A 193 -36.49 34.84 3.85
CA PRO A 193 -36.16 35.70 2.73
C PRO A 193 -35.09 35.07 1.84
N LEU A 194 -35.34 35.25 0.55
CA LEU A 194 -34.41 35.29 -0.57
C LEU A 194 -33.08 35.96 -0.17
N LEU A 195 -31.98 35.21 -0.10
CA LEU A 195 -30.63 35.77 0.06
C LEU A 195 -29.61 35.03 -0.81
N ASP A 196 -29.26 35.71 -1.90
CA ASP A 196 -27.98 35.76 -2.61
C ASP A 196 -27.24 34.47 -2.99
N LYS A 197 -27.57 34.03 -4.21
CA LYS A 197 -26.68 33.93 -5.38
C LYS A 197 -25.17 33.99 -5.08
N TRP A 198 -24.54 32.83 -4.94
CA TRP A 198 -23.09 32.68 -4.97
C TRP A 198 -22.57 32.61 -6.42
N PRO A 199 -21.50 33.33 -6.78
CA PRO A 199 -20.92 33.30 -8.12
C PRO A 199 -20.09 32.03 -8.34
N THR A 200 -20.49 31.26 -9.34
CA THR A 200 -19.69 30.17 -9.92
C THR A 200 -18.53 30.77 -10.71
N HIS A 201 -17.34 30.80 -10.11
CA HIS A 201 -16.09 31.01 -10.86
C HIS A 201 -15.53 29.65 -11.27
N THR A 202 -15.90 29.20 -12.47
CA THR A 202 -15.15 28.20 -13.23
C THR A 202 -13.83 28.81 -13.69
N ALA A 203 -12.71 28.36 -13.10
CA ALA A 203 -11.39 28.61 -13.65
C ALA A 203 -11.04 27.49 -14.66
N PRO A 204 -10.54 27.82 -15.86
CA PRO A 204 -10.11 26.82 -16.84
C PRO A 204 -8.77 26.20 -16.41
N VAL A 205 -8.75 24.88 -16.29
CA VAL A 205 -7.52 24.11 -16.08
C VAL A 205 -6.83 23.99 -17.44
N SER A 206 -5.73 24.70 -17.63
CA SER A 206 -4.87 24.53 -18.80
C SER A 206 -4.24 23.13 -18.78
N HIS A 207 -4.45 22.38 -19.85
CA HIS A 207 -3.82 21.10 -20.11
C HIS A 207 -2.39 21.34 -20.59
N THR A 208 -1.40 21.08 -19.73
CA THR A 208 0.00 21.05 -20.15
C THR A 208 0.25 19.76 -20.92
N SER A 209 0.39 19.90 -22.22
CA SER A 209 0.78 18.85 -23.17
C SER A 209 2.22 18.39 -22.90
N LEU A 210 2.37 17.06 -22.80
CA LEU A 210 3.64 16.36 -22.66
C LEU A 210 4.29 16.21 -24.05
N PRO A 211 5.60 16.47 -24.24
CA PRO A 211 6.24 16.27 -25.53
C PRO A 211 6.42 14.78 -25.83
N GLN A 212 5.90 14.35 -26.97
CA GLN A 212 6.21 13.08 -27.58
C GLN A 212 7.63 13.17 -28.17
N HIS A 213 8.57 12.40 -27.62
CA HIS A 213 9.86 12.19 -28.28
C HIS A 213 9.74 11.08 -29.32
N ALA A 214 10.21 11.43 -30.51
CA ALA A 214 10.10 10.68 -31.75
C ALA A 214 10.81 9.32 -31.70
N THR A 215 10.11 8.33 -32.24
CA THR A 215 10.66 7.07 -32.73
C THR A 215 11.57 7.36 -33.93
N VAL A 216 12.86 7.09 -33.78
CA VAL A 216 13.78 6.94 -34.91
C VAL A 216 14.20 5.47 -34.95
N GLY A 217 13.85 4.81 -36.04
CA GLY A 217 14.26 3.45 -36.35
C GLY A 217 15.65 3.39 -36.98
N ALA A 218 16.34 2.30 -36.65
CA ALA A 218 17.41 1.63 -37.39
C ALA A 218 17.59 0.31 -36.61
N ASP A 219 17.05 -0.83 -37.05
CA ASP A 219 17.44 -1.65 -38.21
C ASP A 219 18.91 -2.12 -38.16
N VAL A 220 19.08 -3.43 -38.36
CA VAL A 220 20.30 -4.16 -38.73
C VAL A 220 21.34 -4.49 -37.63
N LEU A 221 21.26 -5.71 -37.07
CA LEU A 221 22.27 -6.81 -37.15
C LEU A 221 21.90 -7.91 -36.12
N ASP A 222 21.49 -9.11 -36.54
CA ASP A 222 22.36 -10.25 -36.94
C ASP A 222 22.89 -10.98 -35.70
N GLU A 223 22.22 -12.05 -35.27
CA GLU A 223 22.63 -13.43 -35.56
C GLU A 223 23.86 -13.86 -34.73
N LEU A 224 23.61 -14.38 -33.52
CA LEU A 224 24.51 -15.36 -32.89
C LEU A 224 23.68 -16.40 -32.10
N ASN A 225 23.28 -17.44 -32.83
CA ASN A 225 22.94 -18.76 -32.28
C ASN A 225 24.25 -19.47 -31.86
N PRO A 226 24.45 -19.85 -30.59
CA PRO A 226 25.49 -20.82 -30.27
C PRO A 226 25.00 -22.25 -30.56
N PRO A 227 25.83 -23.08 -31.21
CA PRO A 227 25.43 -24.42 -31.66
C PRO A 227 25.32 -25.41 -30.50
N LEU A 228 24.26 -26.21 -30.56
CA LEU A 228 24.06 -27.47 -29.84
C LEU A 228 25.26 -28.41 -30.08
N MET A 229 26.19 -28.43 -29.13
CA MET A 229 27.23 -29.46 -29.05
C MET A 229 26.62 -30.76 -28.54
N ARG A 230 26.71 -31.77 -29.40
CA ARG A 230 26.28 -33.15 -29.18
C ARG A 230 27.04 -33.78 -28.02
N LYS A 231 26.29 -34.56 -27.25
CA LYS A 231 26.68 -35.46 -26.17
C LYS A 231 27.49 -36.65 -26.75
N PRO A 232 28.74 -36.89 -26.33
CA PRO A 232 29.37 -38.19 -26.48
C PRO A 232 29.04 -39.05 -25.25
N SER A 233 28.31 -40.12 -25.49
CA SER A 233 28.26 -41.31 -24.64
C SER A 233 29.64 -41.95 -24.58
N SER A 234 30.22 -42.02 -23.39
CA SER A 234 31.44 -42.79 -23.11
C SER A 234 31.19 -43.63 -21.87
N ASP A 235 30.78 -44.88 -22.09
CA ASP A 235 30.91 -45.96 -21.12
C ASP A 235 32.41 -46.28 -20.98
N GLY A 236 32.94 -46.16 -19.77
CA GLY A 236 34.32 -46.52 -19.43
C GLY A 236 34.53 -46.52 -17.91
N PRO A 237 35.18 -47.55 -17.33
CA PRO A 237 35.31 -47.71 -15.89
C PRO A 237 36.37 -46.76 -15.33
N THR A 238 35.95 -45.88 -14.42
CA THR A 238 36.83 -44.90 -13.77
C THR A 238 37.73 -45.57 -12.73
N PRO A 239 39.06 -45.36 -12.80
CA PRO A 239 40.00 -45.76 -11.74
C PRO A 239 39.83 -44.86 -10.50
N LEU A 240 40.05 -45.48 -9.35
CA LEU A 240 40.02 -44.89 -8.02
C LEU A 240 41.12 -43.82 -7.90
N CYS A 241 40.77 -42.54 -8.04
CA CYS A 241 41.66 -41.43 -7.72
C CYS A 241 41.34 -40.89 -6.33
N ASP A 242 42.33 -40.97 -5.43
CA ASP A 242 42.34 -40.31 -4.13
C ASP A 242 42.15 -38.79 -4.31
N ILE A 243 41.03 -38.28 -3.79
CA ILE A 243 40.68 -36.86 -3.83
C ILE A 243 41.42 -36.13 -2.70
N PRO A 244 42.33 -35.18 -2.98
CA PRO A 244 42.89 -34.31 -1.96
C PRO A 244 41.79 -33.42 -1.37
N ALA A 245 41.80 -33.26 -0.05
CA ALA A 245 40.81 -32.52 0.73
C ALA A 245 40.41 -31.18 0.06
N MET A 246 39.13 -31.12 -0.34
CA MET A 246 38.49 -29.96 -0.96
C MET A 246 38.60 -28.73 -0.04
N ILE A 247 39.26 -27.69 -0.53
CA ILE A 247 39.22 -26.36 0.07
C ILE A 247 37.76 -25.88 0.07
N PRO A 248 37.18 -25.50 1.22
CA PRO A 248 35.79 -25.08 1.30
C PRO A 248 35.54 -23.81 0.48
N PRO A 249 34.36 -23.68 -0.15
CA PRO A 249 34.03 -22.52 -0.98
C PRO A 249 34.00 -21.22 -0.14
N PRO A 250 34.50 -20.09 -0.69
CA PRO A 250 34.67 -18.82 0.05
C PRO A 250 33.37 -18.26 0.64
N ALA A 251 32.21 -18.65 0.11
CA ALA A 251 30.90 -18.26 0.65
C ALA A 251 30.62 -18.82 2.06
N ARG A 252 31.23 -19.94 2.45
CA ARG A 252 31.09 -20.50 3.82
C ARG A 252 32.02 -19.85 4.84
N GLN A 253 33.05 -19.14 4.39
CA GLN A 253 33.94 -18.38 5.27
C GLN A 253 33.26 -17.09 5.75
N LEU A 254 32.51 -16.41 4.87
CA LEU A 254 31.81 -15.16 5.20
C LEU A 254 30.78 -15.32 6.33
N VAL A 255 30.07 -16.46 6.38
CA VAL A 255 29.09 -16.74 7.44
C VAL A 255 29.77 -16.98 8.79
N LYS A 256 30.99 -17.54 8.79
CA LYS A 256 31.78 -17.72 10.02
C LYS A 256 32.38 -16.40 10.50
N ASP A 257 32.76 -15.51 9.58
CA ASP A 257 33.30 -14.19 9.91
C ASP A 257 32.21 -13.17 10.30
N ILE A 258 30.94 -13.38 9.91
CA ILE A 258 29.81 -12.57 10.43
C ILE A 258 29.41 -13.03 11.84
N ASN A 259 29.77 -14.27 12.21
CA ASN A 259 29.48 -14.86 13.50
C ASN A 259 30.63 -14.63 14.51
N TYR A 260 31.29 -13.46 14.47
CA TYR A 260 32.08 -13.03 15.62
C TYR A 260 31.12 -12.76 16.77
N GLU A 261 31.14 -13.72 17.67
CA GLU A 261 30.41 -13.82 18.92
C GLU A 261 30.88 -12.76 19.94
N THR A 262 30.82 -11.48 19.57
CA THR A 262 30.77 -10.40 20.55
C THR A 262 29.31 -10.23 20.90
N THR A 263 28.88 -10.92 21.95
CA THR A 263 27.63 -10.54 22.63
C THR A 263 27.69 -9.03 22.82
N PRO A 264 26.74 -8.25 22.25
CA PRO A 264 26.84 -6.80 22.25
C PRO A 264 26.82 -6.33 23.70
N ARG A 265 28.00 -5.97 24.20
CA ARG A 265 28.18 -5.49 25.56
C ARG A 265 27.33 -4.23 25.69
N LYS A 266 26.35 -4.26 26.59
CA LYS A 266 25.50 -3.11 26.85
C LYS A 266 26.37 -2.03 27.50
N PRO A 267 26.48 -0.82 26.92
CA PRO A 267 27.29 0.22 27.52
C PRO A 267 26.69 0.60 28.87
N SER A 268 27.56 0.67 29.88
CA SER A 268 27.21 0.99 31.26
C SER A 268 27.16 2.49 31.52
N THR A 269 27.81 3.27 30.65
CA THR A 269 27.87 4.73 30.73
C THR A 269 27.62 5.39 29.37
N HIS A 270 27.21 6.66 29.39
CA HIS A 270 27.01 7.44 28.16
C HIS A 270 28.31 7.64 27.36
N ALA A 271 29.44 7.82 28.04
CA ALA A 271 30.75 7.93 27.39
C ALA A 271 31.14 6.63 26.67
N GLU A 272 30.91 5.48 27.31
CA GLU A 272 31.13 4.16 26.70
C GLU A 272 30.23 3.94 25.48
N PHE A 273 28.96 4.37 25.54
CA PHE A 273 28.06 4.32 24.38
C PHE A 273 28.59 5.14 23.20
N ASN A 274 29.06 6.37 23.44
CA ASN A 274 29.62 7.22 22.39
C ASN A 274 30.90 6.60 21.81
N GLU A 275 31.78 6.07 22.65
CA GLU A 275 33.00 5.35 22.23
C GLU A 275 32.67 4.13 21.34
N MET A 276 31.66 3.33 21.72
CA MET A 276 31.20 2.19 20.93
C MET A 276 30.59 2.59 19.58
N PHE A 277 30.06 3.81 19.46
CA PHE A 277 29.43 4.29 18.23
C PHE A 277 30.40 4.96 17.24
N LYS A 278 31.53 5.51 17.72
CA LYS A 278 32.56 6.19 16.89
C LYS A 278 32.97 5.39 15.63
N PRO A 279 33.20 4.06 15.67
CA PRO A 279 33.56 3.30 14.48
C PRO A 279 32.45 3.32 13.40
N TYR A 280 31.19 3.22 13.82
CA TYR A 280 30.04 3.24 12.93
C TYR A 280 29.80 4.64 12.35
N GLU A 281 29.96 5.68 13.17
CA GLU A 281 29.90 7.07 12.73
C GLU A 281 30.96 7.34 11.64
N LYS A 282 32.20 6.86 11.85
CA LYS A 282 33.27 6.96 10.85
C LYS A 282 32.92 6.22 9.57
N MET A 283 32.37 5.00 9.67
CA MET A 283 31.94 4.20 8.52
C MET A 283 30.81 4.89 7.74
N MET A 284 29.81 5.43 8.44
CA MET A 284 28.70 6.16 7.85
C MET A 284 29.18 7.44 7.15
N THR A 285 30.07 8.20 7.80
CA THR A 285 30.67 9.41 7.22
C THR A 285 31.45 9.09 5.95
N GLN A 286 32.24 8.00 5.97
CA GLN A 286 32.97 7.54 4.79
C GLN A 286 32.03 7.09 3.66
N PHE A 287 30.94 6.39 4.00
CA PHE A 287 29.91 6.00 3.03
C PHE A 287 29.26 7.22 2.39
N ILE A 288 28.80 8.19 3.18
CA ILE A 288 28.20 9.45 2.68
C ILE A 288 29.17 10.17 1.76
N ARG A 289 30.44 10.32 2.17
CA ARG A 289 31.48 10.93 1.33
C ARG A 289 31.67 10.19 0.00
N ASN A 290 31.61 8.85 0.01
CA ASN A 290 31.72 8.05 -1.21
C ASN A 290 30.50 8.24 -2.13
N VAL A 291 29.29 8.41 -1.58
CA VAL A 291 28.09 8.74 -2.35
C VAL A 291 28.20 10.15 -2.94
N GLU A 292 28.59 11.14 -2.13
CA GLU A 292 28.73 12.55 -2.55
C GLU A 292 29.80 12.73 -3.62
N CYS A 293 30.92 12.01 -3.52
CA CYS A 293 31.98 12.03 -4.53
C CYS A 293 31.66 11.15 -5.77
N GLY A 294 30.48 10.54 -5.86
CA GLY A 294 30.08 9.70 -7.00
C GLY A 294 30.80 8.35 -7.10
N LYS A 295 31.61 7.95 -6.10
CA LYS A 295 32.36 6.69 -6.13
C LYS A 295 31.45 5.46 -6.17
N LEU A 296 30.22 5.58 -5.67
CA LEU A 296 29.23 4.50 -5.63
C LEU A 296 28.16 4.59 -6.74
N GLN A 297 28.36 5.46 -7.75
CA GLN A 297 27.41 5.62 -8.85
C GLN A 297 27.19 4.33 -9.64
N HIS A 298 28.24 3.51 -9.81
CA HIS A 298 28.16 2.20 -10.47
C HIS A 298 27.25 1.18 -9.75
N LEU A 299 26.94 1.42 -8.47
CA LEU A 299 26.00 0.62 -7.67
C LEU A 299 24.58 1.22 -7.65
N GLY A 300 24.30 2.26 -8.45
CA GLY A 300 23.01 2.94 -8.52
C GLY A 300 22.78 3.99 -7.42
N TRP A 301 23.83 4.37 -6.67
CA TRP A 301 23.75 5.42 -5.66
C TRP A 301 24.22 6.76 -6.26
N GLU A 302 23.31 7.48 -6.90
CA GLU A 302 23.61 8.79 -7.48
C GLU A 302 23.49 9.92 -6.44
N PRO A 303 24.47 10.83 -6.35
CA PRO A 303 24.36 12.00 -5.48
C PRO A 303 23.17 12.85 -5.92
N ASN A 304 22.26 13.12 -4.99
CA ASN A 304 21.05 13.90 -5.26
C ASN A 304 21.40 15.39 -5.33
N LEU A 305 21.99 15.81 -6.46
CA LEU A 305 22.45 17.17 -6.74
C LEU A 305 21.31 18.21 -6.80
N ARG A 306 20.04 17.79 -6.66
CA ARG A 306 18.85 18.65 -6.84
C ARG A 306 18.56 19.60 -5.66
N LYS A 307 19.44 19.72 -4.66
CA LYS A 307 19.20 20.55 -3.46
C LYS A 307 20.14 21.75 -3.32
N ALA A 308 20.98 22.06 -4.31
CA ALA A 308 21.85 23.23 -4.30
C ALA A 308 21.39 24.28 -5.32
N THR A 309 20.22 24.86 -5.10
CA THR A 309 19.73 26.11 -5.73
C THR A 309 18.81 26.82 -4.75
#